data_AF-A0A4P8KZK3-F1
#
_entry.id   AF-A0A4P8KZK3-F1
#
_cell.length_a   1.000
_cell.length_b   1.000
_cell.length_c   1.000
_cell.angle_alpha   90.00
_cell.angle_beta   90.00
_cell.angle_gamma   90.00
#
_symmetry.space_group_name_H-M   'P 1'
#
loop_
_entity.id
_entity.type
_entity.pdbx_description
1 polymer ?
#
loop_
_entity_poly.entity_id
_entity_poly.type
_entity_poly.pdbx_seq_one_letter_code
_entity_poly.pdbx_strand_id
1 'polypeptide(L)'
;MKRGLIIYVTEGGQCSEDSSGLQRLRCHYRADALRVASSEFDVTYGWWELVTRGMQEVVCVRAKMDEASEGLQVLGPPLRLCG
;
A
#
# COMPACT_ATOMS: atom_id res chain seq x y z
N MET A 1 -12.27 12.16 6.80
CA MET A 1 -10.82 12.17 7.08
C MET A 1 -10.13 11.53 5.89
N LYS A 2 -9.07 12.14 5.36
CA LYS A 2 -8.36 11.62 4.17
C LYS A 2 -7.36 10.54 4.57
N ARG A 3 -7.40 9.38 3.92
CA ARG A 3 -6.57 8.22 4.25
C ARG A 3 -5.65 7.81 3.10
N GLY A 4 -4.36 7.71 3.37
CA GLY A 4 -3.36 7.13 2.48
C GLY A 4 -3.12 5.65 2.82
N LEU A 5 -2.88 4.84 1.79
CA LEU A 5 -2.47 3.44 1.90
C LEU A 5 -1.13 3.23 1.19
N ILE A 6 -0.20 2.58 1.88
CA ILE A 6 1.06 2.10 1.31
C ILE A 6 1.02 0.58 1.31
N ILE A 7 1.29 -0.04 0.16
CA ILE A 7 1.39 -1.48 0.01
C ILE A 7 2.87 -1.80 -0.16
N TYR A 8 3.46 -2.37 0.88
CA TYR A 8 4.84 -2.82 0.88
C TYR A 8 4.92 -4.26 0.36
N VAL A 9 5.33 -4.40 -0.90
CA VAL A 9 5.48 -5.68 -1.58
C VAL A 9 6.87 -6.22 -1.26
N THR A 10 6.90 -7.33 -0.53
CA THR A 10 8.15 -7.93 -0.04
C THR A 10 8.70 -9.02 -0.97
N GLU A 11 7.83 -9.66 -1.76
CA GLU A 11 8.17 -10.79 -2.63
C GLU A 11 7.21 -10.84 -3.85
N GLY A 12 7.67 -11.35 -5.00
CA GLY A 12 6.82 -11.70 -6.15
C GLY A 12 6.83 -10.77 -7.38
N GLY A 13 7.95 -10.11 -7.68
CA GLY A 13 8.13 -9.37 -8.95
C GLY A 13 7.57 -7.94 -8.95
N GLN A 14 7.51 -7.31 -10.14
CA GLN A 14 6.99 -5.95 -10.27
C GLN A 14 5.46 -5.94 -10.25
N CYS A 15 4.88 -5.30 -9.23
CA CYS A 15 3.45 -5.03 -9.19
C CYS A 15 3.17 -3.76 -9.99
N SER A 16 2.48 -3.88 -11.13
CA SER A 16 1.99 -2.69 -11.83
C SER A 16 0.89 -2.02 -10.99
N GLU A 17 0.87 -0.69 -10.99
CA GLU A 17 -0.08 0.12 -10.21
C GLU A 17 -1.56 -0.13 -10.58
N ASP A 18 -1.81 -0.83 -11.69
CA ASP A 18 -3.14 -1.15 -12.23
C ASP A 18 -3.62 -2.58 -11.94
N SER A 19 -2.92 -3.34 -11.08
CA SER A 19 -3.39 -4.69 -10.76
C SER A 19 -4.74 -4.66 -10.01
N SER A 20 -5.64 -5.57 -10.37
CA SER A 20 -6.97 -5.68 -9.74
C SER A 20 -6.90 -5.88 -8.22
N GLY A 21 -5.82 -6.47 -7.71
CA GLY A 21 -5.53 -6.61 -6.30
C GLY A 21 -5.35 -5.27 -5.57
N LEU A 22 -4.66 -4.29 -6.18
CA LEU A 22 -4.44 -2.96 -5.57
C LEU A 22 -5.74 -2.20 -5.40
N GLN A 23 -6.63 -2.25 -6.41
CA GLN A 23 -7.97 -1.64 -6.30
C GLN A 23 -8.81 -2.26 -5.19
N ARG A 24 -8.80 -3.60 -5.05
CA ARG A 24 -9.52 -4.28 -3.97
C ARG A 24 -9.01 -3.85 -2.59
N LEU A 25 -7.69 -3.72 -2.43
CA LEU A 25 -7.08 -3.24 -1.19
C LEU A 25 -7.42 -1.77 -0.91
N ARG A 26 -7.38 -0.91 -1.94
CA ARG A 26 -7.80 0.49 -1.81
C ARG A 26 -9.23 0.60 -1.29
N CYS A 27 -10.16 -0.18 -1.86
CA CYS A 27 -11.55 -0.23 -1.42
C CYS A 27 -11.69 -0.78 -0.01
N HIS A 28 -10.99 -1.87 0.32
CA HIS A 28 -11.03 -2.50 1.64
C HIS A 28 -10.58 -1.56 2.75
N TYR A 29 -9.48 -0.84 2.55
CA TYR A 29 -8.94 0.12 3.51
C TYR A 29 -9.55 1.53 3.42
N ARG A 30 -10.49 1.75 2.48
CA ARG A 30 -11.13 3.05 2.21
C ARG A 30 -10.09 4.16 2.00
N ALA A 31 -9.07 3.88 1.18
CA ALA A 31 -7.96 4.80 0.95
C ALA A 31 -8.24 5.76 -0.21
N ASP A 32 -8.05 7.05 0.04
CA ASP A 32 -8.16 8.11 -0.96
C ASP A 32 -6.98 8.08 -1.94
N ALA A 33 -5.79 7.75 -1.43
CA ALA A 33 -4.56 7.59 -2.22
C ALA A 33 -3.85 6.29 -1.87
N LEU A 34 -3.20 5.69 -2.87
CA LEU A 34 -2.48 4.44 -2.77
C LEU A 34 -1.05 4.61 -3.28
N ARG A 35 -0.09 3.97 -2.63
CA ARG A 35 1.30 3.85 -3.08
C ARG A 35 1.76 2.41 -2.97
N VAL A 36 2.55 1.97 -3.94
CA VAL A 36 3.26 0.69 -3.90
C VAL A 36 4.72 0.96 -3.54
N ALA A 37 5.27 0.15 -2.65
CA ALA A 37 6.65 0.22 -2.21
C ALA A 37 7.28 -1.17 -2.32
N SER A 38 8.51 -1.27 -2.80
CA SER A 38 9.29 -2.51 -2.84
C SER A 38 10.47 -2.50 -1.88
N SER A 39 10.72 -1.36 -1.22
CA SER A 39 11.73 -1.19 -0.18
C SER A 39 11.22 -0.34 0.98
N GLU A 40 11.88 -0.41 2.12
CA GLU A 40 11.60 0.46 3.28
C GLU A 40 11.83 1.95 2.95
N PHE A 41 12.75 2.23 2.01
CA PHE A 41 12.97 3.59 1.52
C PHE A 41 11.74 4.10 0.75
N ASP A 42 11.16 3.28 -0.12
CA ASP A 42 9.93 3.64 -0.86
C ASP A 42 8.74 3.81 0.08
N VAL A 43 8.66 3.00 1.15
CA VAL A 43 7.65 3.20 2.20
C VAL A 43 7.82 4.58 2.85
N THR A 44 9.05 4.95 3.19
CA THR A 44 9.36 6.23 3.83
C THR A 44 9.04 7.40 2.90
N TYR A 45 9.46 7.31 1.64
CA TYR A 45 9.18 8.32 0.63
C TYR A 45 7.67 8.46 0.35
N GLY A 46 6.98 7.34 0.15
CA GLY A 46 5.53 7.31 -0.07
C GLY A 46 4.75 7.86 1.12
N TRP A 47 5.20 7.59 2.36
CA TRP A 47 4.62 8.18 3.55
C TRP A 47 4.75 9.70 3.56
N TRP A 48 5.96 10.22 3.36
CA TRP A 48 6.22 11.67 3.31
C TRP A 48 5.35 12.34 2.23
N GLU A 49 5.26 11.73 1.06
CA GLU A 49 4.46 12.27 -0.04
C GLU A 49 2.95 12.26 0.26
N LEU A 50 2.43 11.20 0.89
CA LEU A 50 1.02 11.14 1.29
C LEU A 50 0.69 12.21 2.34
N VAL A 51 1.56 12.40 3.33
CA VAL A 51 1.39 13.42 4.36
C VAL A 51 1.44 14.83 3.75
N THR A 52 2.42 15.13 2.89
CA THR A 52 2.53 16.43 2.22
C THR A 52 1.37 16.71 1.25
N ARG A 53 0.71 15.68 0.72
CA ARG A 53 -0.54 15.78 -0.04
C ARG A 53 -1.79 15.95 0.83
N GLY A 54 -1.64 16.06 2.15
CA GLY A 54 -2.73 16.34 3.09
C GLY A 54 -3.52 15.10 3.52
N MET A 55 -2.94 13.90 3.43
CA MET A 55 -3.51 12.70 4.07
C MET A 55 -3.37 12.83 5.58
N GLN A 56 -4.46 12.56 6.30
CA GLN A 56 -4.56 12.70 7.75
C GLN A 56 -4.26 11.40 8.49
N GLU A 57 -4.47 10.27 7.80
CA GLU A 57 -4.12 8.94 8.26
C GLU A 57 -3.31 8.24 7.17
N VAL A 58 -2.22 7.57 7.53
CA VAL A 58 -1.45 6.76 6.60
C VAL A 58 -1.26 5.37 7.18
N VAL A 59 -1.69 4.35 6.44
CA VAL A 59 -1.55 2.94 6.81
C VAL A 59 -0.66 2.23 5.81
N CYS A 60 0.26 1.41 6.32
CA CYS A 60 1.12 0.55 5.55
C CYS A 60 0.71 -0.91 5.75
N VAL A 61 0.57 -1.66 4.66
CA VAL A 61 0.29 -3.10 4.68
C VAL A 61 1.40 -3.83 3.98
N ARG A 62 1.90 -4.90 4.59
CA ARG A 62 2.80 -5.83 3.90
C ARG A 62 1.98 -6.73 3.00
N ALA A 63 2.48 -7.00 1.81
CA ALA A 63 1.88 -7.95 0.90
C ALA A 63 2.93 -8.72 0.12
N LYS A 64 2.52 -9.86 -0.41
CA LYS A 64 3.25 -10.60 -1.44
C LYS A 64 2.36 -10.76 -2.67
N MET A 65 2.99 -10.80 -3.84
CA MET A 65 2.30 -11.09 -5.09
C MET A 65 2.12 -12.60 -5.21
N ASP A 66 0.89 -13.05 -5.43
CA ASP A 66 0.56 -14.43 -5.71
C ASP A 66 0.73 -14.68 -7.21
N GLU A 67 1.82 -15.35 -7.57
CA GLU A 67 2.16 -15.70 -8.97
C GLU A 67 1.11 -16.60 -9.62
N ALA A 68 0.32 -17.35 -8.84
CA ALA A 68 -0.70 -18.25 -9.38
C ALA A 68 -2.04 -17.56 -9.69
N SER A 69 -2.30 -16.41 -9.07
CA SER A 69 -3.63 -15.79 -9.05
C SER A 69 -3.65 -14.32 -9.50
N GLU A 70 -2.50 -13.76 -9.90
CA GLU A 70 -2.29 -12.32 -10.12
C GLU A 70 -2.81 -11.45 -8.95
N GLY A 71 -2.82 -12.03 -7.75
CA GLY A 71 -3.46 -11.48 -6.57
C GLY A 71 -2.45 -10.89 -5.59
N LEU A 72 -2.86 -9.91 -4.79
CA LEU A 72 -2.08 -9.43 -3.64
C LEU A 72 -2.56 -10.13 -2.38
N GLN A 73 -1.66 -10.86 -1.72
CA GLN A 73 -1.92 -11.45 -0.40
C GLN A 73 -1.34 -10.55 0.68
N VAL A 74 -2.20 -10.01 1.55
CA VAL A 74 -1.78 -9.21 2.71
C VAL A 74 -1.13 -10.10 3.77
N LEU A 75 -0.01 -9.64 4.31
CA LEU A 75 0.82 -10.34 5.29
C LEU A 75 0.76 -9.64 6.64
N GLY A 76 0.06 -10.24 7.59
CA GLY A 76 -0.02 -9.75 8.96
C GLY A 76 -0.88 -8.48 9.13
N PRO A 77 -0.81 -7.84 10.30
CA PRO A 77 -1.64 -6.69 10.61
C PRO A 77 -1.15 -5.42 9.88
N PRO A 78 -2.05 -4.47 9.57
CA PRO A 78 -1.69 -3.16 9.06
C PRO A 78 -0.89 -2.35 10.09
N LEU A 79 0.12 -1.62 9.63
CA LEU A 79 0.91 -0.68 10.43
C LEU A 79 0.40 0.74 10.20
N ARG A 80 0.07 1.47 11.26
CA ARG A 80 -0.33 2.89 11.17
C ARG A 80 0.93 3.76 11.28
N LEU A 81 1.23 4.51 10.22
CA LEU A 81 2.41 5.37 10.14
C LEU A 81 2.14 6.82 10.56
N CYS A 82 0.89 7.27 10.40
CA CYS A 82 0.46 8.62 10.75
C CYS A 82 -1.04 8.66 11.03
N GLY A 83 -1.44 9.63 11.86
CA GLY A 83 -2.79 9.80 12.38
C GLY A 83 -3.00 8.99 13.65
#